data_AF-A0A815A326-F1
#
_entry.id   AF-A0A815A326-F1
#
_cell.length_a   1.000
_cell.length_b   1.000
_cell.length_c   1.000
_cell.angle_alpha   90.00
_cell.angle_beta   90.00
_cell.angle_gamma   90.00
#
_symmetry.space_group_name_H-M   'P 1'
#
loop_
_entity.id
_entity.type
_entity.pdbx_description
1 polymer ?
#
loop_
_entity_poly.entity_id
_entity_poly.type
_entity_poly.pdbx_seq_one_letter_code
_entity_poly.pdbx_strand_id
1 'polypeptide(L)'
;MQENSSINEDHLLLKHFYDEDLYNDSDEYGLDIITLRYTLLTIQSDKELLMQYIRTIPIDLKKKKLWKSDYTKVELREDFNKLKFECDNLKIETSLLKTNYLELIDHCKFLIDQTTEIIIERDNYYSEWEHARNILTPRPDWDKCSYLITQWKILSIGKTSEQLVDVLINEIIHEDTKENNNEDFSIMINNKNDLNSKNTFFEQLCIDISFEDKFIKNRHMRRRITGLLIKEIWSNKLFDENKFEKKINIKLIDYVFNYLIKRFHSKEIAIEIGYNIKDACNRYQNNYEINLFWQILTGQIEENVYHYEMKEFARILQYLIKLCSHSSSQSLLWTIRWSDLVTALHELYPYWTNKRISYLIMAAERDLQQSSKERNDLEFLLLFTEDDEGHIGEFLMNIRQQLQLDKTEYIEKIKDLLIGYPLVSINQFKQVVQLVDPNISKNELQRYVNWVFELEKMSLTLNKEEISSKTNENNQLIKPIQKRNFEEIILRLERCSCFMH
;
A
#
# COMPACT_ATOMS: atom_id res chain seq x y z
N MET A 1 21.29 81.62 2.97
CA MET A 1 22.34 81.25 2.01
C MET A 1 22.81 79.85 2.33
N GLN A 2 22.08 78.87 1.82
CA GLN A 2 22.40 77.45 1.67
C GLN A 2 21.27 76.90 0.79
N GLU A 3 21.54 75.86 0.00
CA GLU A 3 20.64 75.18 -0.94
C GLU A 3 20.54 75.80 -2.35
N ASN A 4 21.60 75.61 -3.14
CA ASN A 4 21.48 75.53 -4.61
C ASN A 4 22.57 74.61 -5.21
N SER A 5 23.04 73.61 -4.47
CA SER A 5 24.14 72.74 -4.92
C SER A 5 23.86 71.23 -4.95
N SER A 6 22.64 70.74 -4.67
CA SER A 6 22.35 69.29 -4.68
C SER A 6 21.56 68.78 -5.89
N ILE A 7 21.10 69.65 -6.80
CA ILE A 7 20.24 69.22 -7.94
C ILE A 7 21.07 68.71 -9.15
N ASN A 8 22.39 68.85 -9.14
CA ASN A 8 23.24 68.54 -10.30
C ASN A 8 23.91 67.16 -10.29
N GLU A 9 23.80 66.38 -9.22
CA GLU A 9 24.38 65.01 -9.16
C GLU A 9 23.36 63.93 -9.57
N ASP A 10 22.07 64.14 -9.34
CA ASP A 10 21.01 63.17 -9.72
C ASP A 10 20.75 63.09 -11.24
N HIS A 11 21.08 64.15 -11.99
CA HIS A 11 20.94 64.16 -13.45
C HIS A 11 22.07 63.42 -14.19
N LEU A 12 23.21 63.14 -13.55
CA LEU A 12 24.32 62.40 -14.17
C LEU A 12 24.21 60.88 -13.99
N LEU A 13 23.58 60.41 -12.91
CA LEU A 13 23.40 58.97 -12.65
C LEU A 13 22.36 58.31 -13.57
N LEU A 14 21.37 59.08 -14.05
CA LEU A 14 20.35 58.56 -14.97
C LEU A 14 20.87 58.38 -16.42
N LYS A 15 22.01 59.00 -16.77
CA LYS A 15 22.59 58.91 -18.12
C LYS A 15 23.49 57.69 -18.32
N HIS A 16 23.96 57.07 -17.24
CA HIS A 16 24.86 55.91 -17.31
C HIS A 16 24.15 54.55 -17.26
N PHE A 17 22.83 54.52 -17.05
CA PHE A 17 22.09 53.25 -16.91
C PHE A 17 21.34 52.80 -18.18
N TYR A 18 21.34 53.60 -19.25
CA TYR A 18 20.50 53.34 -20.43
C TYR A 18 21.24 52.97 -21.71
N ASP A 19 22.57 52.80 -21.69
CA ASP A 19 23.36 52.65 -22.92
C ASP A 19 24.02 51.28 -23.16
N GLU A 20 23.80 50.21 -22.37
CA GLU A 20 24.46 48.92 -22.71
C GLU A 20 23.63 47.63 -22.85
N ASP A 21 22.39 47.48 -22.37
CA ASP A 21 21.77 46.13 -22.36
C ASP A 21 20.42 45.97 -23.08
N LEU A 22 20.12 46.80 -24.09
CA LEU A 22 18.87 46.68 -24.89
C LEU A 22 19.09 46.36 -26.38
N TYR A 23 20.23 45.77 -26.71
CA TYR A 23 20.40 44.97 -27.92
C TYR A 23 20.38 43.50 -27.54
N ASN A 24 19.19 42.95 -27.34
CA ASN A 24 18.75 41.67 -27.91
C ASN A 24 17.37 41.32 -27.32
N ASP A 25 16.52 40.78 -28.19
CA ASP A 25 15.23 40.18 -27.88
C ASP A 25 14.06 41.17 -27.75
N SER A 26 13.86 41.92 -28.83
CA SER A 26 12.51 42.10 -29.34
C SER A 26 12.03 40.75 -29.89
N ASP A 27 11.00 40.15 -29.29
CA ASP A 27 9.89 39.50 -30.01
C ASP A 27 8.85 38.93 -29.03
N GLU A 28 7.81 39.73 -28.73
CA GLU A 28 6.43 39.21 -28.65
C GLU A 28 5.34 40.29 -28.72
N TYR A 29 5.67 41.58 -28.55
CA TYR A 29 4.75 42.69 -28.84
C TYR A 29 5.47 43.82 -29.58
N GLY A 30 5.64 43.64 -30.89
CA GLY A 30 6.24 44.63 -31.78
C GLY A 30 5.41 45.92 -31.86
N LEU A 31 5.73 46.89 -31.01
CA LEU A 31 5.56 48.31 -31.28
C LEU A 31 6.95 48.95 -31.28
N ASP A 32 7.46 49.14 -32.49
CA ASP A 32 8.80 49.63 -32.76
C ASP A 32 9.03 51.01 -32.10
N ILE A 33 10.13 51.17 -31.35
CA ILE A 33 10.52 52.42 -30.66
C ILE A 33 10.59 53.59 -31.65
N ILE A 34 10.86 53.30 -32.92
CA ILE A 34 10.83 54.26 -34.02
C ILE A 34 9.40 54.84 -34.22
N THR A 35 8.35 54.03 -34.08
CA THR A 35 6.95 54.46 -34.19
C THR A 35 6.52 55.34 -33.02
N LEU A 36 6.97 55.03 -31.80
CA LEU A 36 6.76 55.89 -30.62
C LEU A 36 7.51 57.22 -30.73
N ARG A 37 8.70 57.22 -31.33
CA ARG A 37 9.47 58.45 -31.56
C ARG A 37 8.83 59.35 -32.62
N TYR A 38 8.27 58.77 -33.69
CA TYR A 38 7.56 59.51 -34.73
C TYR A 38 6.26 60.13 -34.22
N THR A 39 5.51 59.43 -33.37
CA THR A 39 4.26 59.95 -32.79
C THR A 39 4.49 61.06 -31.75
N LEU A 40 5.56 60.99 -30.98
CA LEU A 40 5.95 62.06 -30.06
C LEU A 40 6.34 63.35 -30.78
N LEU A 41 7.03 63.23 -31.93
CA LEU A 41 7.43 64.38 -32.74
C LEU A 41 6.24 65.08 -33.40
N THR A 42 5.23 64.35 -33.89
CA THR A 42 3.98 64.95 -34.42
C THR A 42 3.17 65.64 -33.34
N ILE A 43 3.09 65.07 -32.13
CA ILE A 43 2.41 65.72 -30.99
C ILE A 43 3.14 67.02 -30.59
N GLN A 44 4.47 67.06 -30.69
CA GLN A 44 5.24 68.28 -30.43
C GLN A 44 5.02 69.37 -31.48
N SER A 45 4.94 69.02 -32.77
CA SER A 45 4.66 70.02 -33.82
C SER A 45 3.24 70.58 -33.70
N ASP A 46 2.26 69.73 -33.38
CA ASP A 46 0.86 70.14 -33.22
C ASP A 46 0.68 71.07 -32.01
N LYS A 47 1.44 70.84 -30.94
CA LYS A 47 1.51 71.73 -29.78
C LYS A 47 2.05 73.11 -30.14
N GLU A 48 3.09 73.19 -30.98
CA GLU A 48 3.64 74.49 -31.39
C GLU A 48 2.68 75.27 -32.29
N LEU A 49 1.98 74.59 -33.21
CA LEU A 49 0.92 75.19 -34.03
C LEU A 49 -0.25 75.72 -33.19
N LEU A 50 -0.70 74.96 -32.19
CA LEU A 50 -1.73 75.40 -31.24
C LEU A 50 -1.28 76.61 -30.41
N MET A 51 -0.01 76.62 -29.98
CA MET A 51 0.55 77.74 -29.21
C MET A 51 0.73 79.00 -30.06
N GLN A 52 0.99 78.87 -31.37
CA GLN A 52 0.97 79.99 -32.32
C GLN A 52 -0.44 80.53 -32.54
N TYR A 53 -1.44 79.65 -32.63
CA TYR A 53 -2.86 80.02 -32.79
C TYR A 53 -3.42 80.72 -31.54
N ILE A 54 -3.03 80.30 -30.33
CA ILE A 54 -3.46 80.93 -29.08
C ILE A 54 -2.86 82.35 -28.93
N ARG A 55 -1.67 82.61 -29.49
CA ARG A 55 -1.01 83.92 -29.43
C ARG A 55 -1.63 84.98 -30.35
N THR A 56 -2.38 84.58 -31.38
CA THR A 56 -2.97 85.51 -32.36
C THR A 56 -4.41 85.93 -32.03
N ILE A 57 -5.02 85.39 -30.98
CA ILE A 57 -6.40 85.73 -30.58
C ILE A 57 -6.37 87.00 -29.69
N PRO A 58 -6.98 88.13 -30.10
CA PRO A 58 -7.10 89.30 -29.24
C PRO A 58 -8.14 89.02 -28.13
N ILE A 59 -7.69 88.91 -26.89
CA ILE A 59 -8.55 88.60 -25.74
C ILE A 59 -9.25 89.87 -25.27
N ASP A 60 -10.56 89.89 -25.47
CA ASP A 60 -11.49 90.93 -25.00
C ASP A 60 -11.49 91.00 -23.46
N LEU A 61 -10.94 92.09 -22.91
CA LEU A 61 -10.67 92.29 -21.47
C LEU A 61 -11.93 92.25 -20.56
N LYS A 62 -13.13 92.21 -21.13
CA LYS A 62 -14.39 92.00 -20.40
C LYS A 62 -14.62 90.55 -19.95
N LYS A 63 -14.10 89.53 -20.67
CA LYS A 63 -14.24 88.12 -20.24
C LYS A 63 -13.35 87.74 -19.05
N LYS A 64 -12.22 88.43 -18.85
CA LYS A 64 -11.30 88.15 -17.74
C LYS A 64 -11.89 88.43 -16.35
N LYS A 65 -12.89 89.32 -16.24
CA LYS A 65 -13.62 89.57 -14.98
C LYS A 65 -14.69 88.51 -14.68
N LEU A 66 -15.34 87.97 -15.70
CA LEU A 66 -16.34 86.90 -15.54
C LEU A 66 -15.66 85.59 -15.08
N TRP A 67 -14.48 85.30 -15.62
CA TRP A 67 -13.76 84.05 -15.33
C TRP A 67 -13.12 84.01 -13.94
N LYS A 68 -12.93 85.16 -13.28
CA LYS A 68 -12.48 85.23 -11.89
C LYS A 68 -13.60 84.96 -10.87
N SER A 69 -14.86 85.14 -11.26
CA SER A 69 -16.02 84.90 -10.39
C SER A 69 -16.36 83.41 -10.33
N ASP A 70 -16.39 82.75 -11.48
CA ASP A 70 -16.97 81.40 -11.58
C ASP A 70 -15.98 80.27 -11.23
N TYR A 71 -14.68 80.55 -11.17
CA TYR A 71 -13.67 79.58 -10.73
C TYR A 71 -13.59 79.40 -9.20
N THR A 72 -14.37 80.14 -8.41
CA THR A 72 -14.18 80.21 -6.95
C THR A 72 -15.22 79.49 -6.09
N LYS A 73 -16.21 78.79 -6.65
CA LYS A 73 -17.29 78.21 -5.81
C LYS A 73 -17.63 76.75 -6.13
N VAL A 74 -17.09 75.90 -5.25
CA VAL A 74 -17.67 74.65 -4.69
C VAL A 74 -17.18 73.31 -5.28
N GLU A 75 -17.33 73.00 -6.57
CA GLU A 75 -17.14 71.60 -7.03
C GLU A 75 -15.69 71.08 -6.97
N LEU A 76 -14.72 71.81 -7.53
CA LEU A 76 -13.30 71.40 -7.50
C LEU A 76 -12.68 71.41 -6.09
N ARG A 77 -13.24 72.20 -5.15
CA ARG A 77 -12.69 72.31 -3.79
C ARG A 77 -13.21 71.19 -2.90
N GLU A 78 -14.45 70.76 -3.10
CA GLU A 78 -14.99 69.57 -2.43
C GLU A 78 -14.27 68.31 -2.89
N ASP A 79 -14.05 68.14 -4.19
CA ASP A 79 -13.35 66.96 -4.70
C ASP A 79 -11.86 66.96 -4.33
N PHE A 80 -11.20 68.13 -4.34
CA PHE A 80 -9.84 68.24 -3.80
C PHE A 80 -9.77 67.90 -2.30
N ASN A 81 -10.76 68.34 -1.51
CA ASN A 81 -10.81 68.04 -0.09
C ASN A 81 -11.10 66.55 0.17
N LYS A 82 -11.98 65.91 -0.63
CA LYS A 82 -12.23 64.46 -0.58
C LYS A 82 -10.98 63.67 -0.93
N LEU A 83 -10.33 64.01 -2.04
CA LEU A 83 -9.11 63.34 -2.48
C LEU A 83 -7.96 63.54 -1.47
N LYS A 84 -7.86 64.73 -0.87
CA LYS A 84 -6.90 64.98 0.20
C LYS A 84 -7.19 64.14 1.45
N PHE A 85 -8.46 64.01 1.84
CA PHE A 85 -8.88 63.16 2.94
C PHE A 85 -8.58 61.68 2.67
N GLU A 86 -8.82 61.19 1.45
CA GLU A 86 -8.45 59.84 1.02
C GLU A 86 -6.93 59.64 1.02
N CYS A 87 -6.16 60.59 0.50
CA CYS A 87 -4.70 60.54 0.56
C CYS A 87 -4.17 60.51 2.00
N ASP A 88 -4.77 61.29 2.90
CA ASP A 88 -4.37 61.31 4.31
C ASP A 88 -4.77 60.01 5.03
N ASN A 89 -5.94 59.43 4.71
CA ASN A 89 -6.35 58.11 5.20
C ASN A 89 -5.42 56.99 4.69
N LEU A 90 -5.09 56.98 3.39
CA LEU A 90 -4.16 56.00 2.82
C LEU A 90 -2.75 56.12 3.42
N LYS A 91 -2.31 57.32 3.80
CA LYS A 91 -1.04 57.49 4.55
C LYS A 91 -1.12 56.88 5.94
N ILE A 92 -2.25 57.04 6.64
CA ILE A 92 -2.45 56.41 7.94
C ILE A 92 -2.48 54.89 7.80
N GLU A 93 -3.23 54.37 6.83
CA GLU A 93 -3.34 52.93 6.58
C GLU A 93 -2.01 52.31 6.18
N THR A 94 -1.25 52.95 5.29
CA THR A 94 0.10 52.50 4.92
C THR A 94 1.08 52.58 6.09
N SER A 95 0.93 53.54 7.00
CA SER A 95 1.74 53.60 8.22
C SER A 95 1.41 52.45 9.18
N LEU A 96 0.13 52.11 9.33
CA LEU A 96 -0.34 51.00 10.16
C LEU A 96 0.04 49.64 9.56
N LEU A 97 -0.03 49.49 8.24
CA LEU A 97 0.39 48.26 7.58
C LEU A 97 1.91 48.04 7.74
N LYS A 98 2.71 49.12 7.69
CA LYS A 98 4.15 49.05 7.96
C LYS A 98 4.45 48.61 9.40
N THR A 99 3.70 49.11 10.40
CA THR A 99 3.89 48.66 11.79
C THR A 99 3.55 47.18 11.95
N ASN A 100 2.43 46.74 11.38
CA ASN A 100 2.02 45.32 11.43
C ASN A 100 3.04 44.40 10.73
N TYR A 101 3.64 44.85 9.63
CA TYR A 101 4.67 44.09 8.93
C TYR A 101 5.95 43.96 9.76
N LEU A 102 6.34 45.01 10.50
CA LEU A 102 7.48 44.94 11.42
C LEU A 102 7.21 43.99 12.58
N GLU A 103 6.02 44.03 13.18
CA GLU A 103 5.61 43.09 14.23
C GLU A 103 5.62 41.63 13.73
N LEU A 104 5.16 41.40 12.50
CA LEU A 104 5.20 40.07 11.89
C LEU A 104 6.63 39.58 11.68
N ILE A 105 7.54 40.45 11.24
CA ILE A 105 8.97 40.11 11.13
C ILE A 105 9.53 39.69 12.48
N ASP A 106 9.19 40.41 13.55
CA ASP A 106 9.70 40.09 14.89
C ASP A 106 9.14 38.77 15.42
N HIS A 107 7.86 38.46 15.16
CA HIS A 107 7.30 37.14 15.46
C HIS A 107 7.96 36.01 14.65
N CYS A 108 8.24 36.23 13.36
CA CYS A 108 8.93 35.25 12.54
C CYS A 108 10.36 34.99 13.05
N LYS A 109 11.09 36.02 13.46
CA LYS A 109 12.42 35.86 14.08
C LYS A 109 12.34 35.07 15.38
N PHE A 110 11.39 35.41 16.25
CA PHE A 110 11.17 34.68 17.50
C PHE A 110 10.88 33.18 17.27
N LEU A 111 10.05 32.85 16.28
CA LEU A 111 9.77 31.46 15.92
C LEU A 111 11.02 30.74 15.39
N ILE A 112 11.82 31.41 14.56
CA ILE A 112 13.09 30.86 14.09
C ILE A 112 14.00 30.54 15.28
N ASP A 113 14.18 31.49 16.20
CA ASP A 113 15.01 31.29 17.40
C ASP A 113 14.53 30.08 18.23
N GLN A 114 13.23 29.98 18.49
CA GLN A 114 12.66 28.81 19.20
C GLN A 114 12.89 27.49 18.46
N THR A 115 12.72 27.46 17.13
CA THR A 115 12.97 26.24 16.36
C THR A 115 14.44 25.84 16.39
N THR A 116 15.36 26.82 16.40
CA THR A 116 16.79 26.54 16.51
C THR A 116 17.16 25.94 17.88
N GLU A 117 16.55 26.44 18.97
CA GLU A 117 16.73 25.87 20.31
C GLU A 117 16.24 24.42 20.38
N ILE A 118 15.05 24.13 19.84
CA ILE A 118 14.49 22.76 19.81
C ILE A 118 15.39 21.80 19.01
N ILE A 119 15.98 22.26 17.90
CA ILE A 119 16.91 21.45 17.10
C ILE A 119 18.16 21.11 17.93
N ILE A 120 18.72 22.09 18.66
CA ILE A 120 19.87 21.87 19.53
C ILE A 120 19.54 20.88 20.64
N GLU A 121 18.38 21.02 21.30
CA GLU A 121 17.95 20.07 22.33
C GLU A 121 17.79 18.65 21.77
N ARG A 122 17.16 18.49 20.61
CA ARG A 122 17.01 17.21 19.93
C ARG A 122 18.36 16.55 19.67
N ASP A 123 19.32 17.30 19.15
CA ASP A 123 20.64 16.78 18.81
C ASP A 123 21.45 16.41 20.07
N ASN A 124 21.27 17.14 21.17
CA ASN A 124 21.81 16.79 22.48
C ASN A 124 21.22 15.46 22.98
N TYR A 125 19.89 15.30 22.96
CA TYR A 125 19.24 14.05 23.37
C TYR A 125 19.68 12.86 22.52
N TYR A 126 19.85 13.04 21.21
CA TYR A 126 20.36 11.99 20.33
C TYR A 126 21.79 11.57 20.75
N SER A 127 22.65 12.54 21.04
CA SER A 127 24.03 12.30 21.48
C SER A 127 24.09 11.58 22.83
N GLU A 128 23.26 11.99 23.80
CA GLU A 128 23.14 11.35 25.10
C GLU A 128 22.60 9.92 24.99
N TRP A 129 21.58 9.71 24.15
CA TRP A 129 21.02 8.39 23.90
C TRP A 129 22.04 7.45 23.26
N GLU A 130 22.80 7.92 22.27
CA GLU A 130 23.84 7.13 21.63
C GLU A 130 24.96 6.78 22.62
N HIS A 131 25.34 7.72 23.49
CA HIS A 131 26.30 7.47 24.57
C HIS A 131 25.77 6.43 25.57
N ALA A 132 24.50 6.55 25.99
CA ALA A 132 23.87 5.63 26.92
C ALA A 132 23.74 4.22 26.32
N ARG A 133 23.34 4.12 25.04
CA ARG A 133 23.30 2.85 24.28
C ARG A 133 24.67 2.17 24.29
N ASN A 134 25.74 2.94 24.12
CA ASN A 134 27.10 2.41 24.07
C ASN A 134 27.63 1.89 25.42
N ILE A 135 27.17 2.45 26.56
CA ILE A 135 27.59 2.04 27.92
C ILE A 135 26.68 0.95 28.50
N LEU A 136 25.36 1.06 28.31
CA LEU A 136 24.35 0.23 28.98
C LEU A 136 24.09 -1.10 28.29
N THR A 137 24.58 -1.29 27.06
CA THR A 137 24.55 -2.59 26.41
C THR A 137 25.70 -3.46 26.93
N PRO A 138 25.44 -4.55 27.69
CA PRO A 138 26.50 -5.44 28.14
C PRO A 138 27.20 -6.00 26.91
N ARG A 139 28.48 -5.67 26.74
CA ARG A 139 29.26 -6.12 25.58
C ARG A 139 29.45 -7.63 25.67
N PRO A 140 29.37 -8.35 24.54
CA PRO A 140 29.70 -9.77 24.50
C PRO A 140 31.12 -10.01 25.02
N ASP A 141 31.30 -11.12 25.71
CA ASP A 141 32.63 -11.56 26.14
C ASP A 141 33.38 -12.13 24.93
N TRP A 142 34.09 -11.25 24.22
CA TRP A 142 34.83 -11.56 23.00
C TRP A 142 36.01 -12.51 23.23
N ASP A 143 36.47 -12.70 24.46
CA ASP A 143 37.54 -13.66 24.75
C ASP A 143 37.08 -15.10 24.48
N LYS A 144 35.78 -15.37 24.53
CA LYS A 144 35.20 -16.67 24.16
C LYS A 144 35.44 -17.01 22.69
N CYS A 145 35.57 -16.02 21.82
CA CYS A 145 35.84 -16.23 20.40
C CYS A 145 37.25 -16.78 20.16
N SER A 146 38.17 -16.66 21.12
CA SER A 146 39.49 -17.29 21.04
C SER A 146 39.47 -18.82 21.11
N TYR A 147 38.38 -19.42 21.62
CA TYR A 147 38.18 -20.87 21.59
C TYR A 147 37.76 -21.37 20.20
N LEU A 148 37.09 -20.51 19.41
CA LEU A 148 36.57 -20.85 18.08
C LEU A 148 37.57 -20.49 16.99
N ILE A 149 38.19 -19.30 17.08
CA ILE A 149 39.11 -18.77 16.07
C ILE A 149 40.51 -18.72 16.66
N THR A 150 41.41 -19.58 16.17
CA THR A 150 42.78 -19.72 16.70
C THR A 150 43.62 -18.44 16.59
N GLN A 151 43.34 -17.58 15.61
CA GLN A 151 44.04 -16.31 15.38
C GLN A 151 43.34 -15.09 16.04
N TRP A 152 42.28 -15.31 16.82
CA TRP A 152 41.44 -14.25 17.38
C TRP A 152 42.23 -13.19 18.15
N LYS A 153 43.21 -13.61 18.96
CA LYS A 153 44.04 -12.69 19.76
C LYS A 153 44.89 -11.74 18.93
N ILE A 154 45.17 -12.06 17.67
CA ILE A 154 45.92 -11.18 16.76
C ILE A 154 44.95 -10.25 16.03
N LEU A 155 43.81 -10.81 15.60
CA LEU A 155 42.78 -10.08 14.84
C LEU A 155 42.00 -9.08 15.71
N SER A 156 41.89 -9.33 17.02
CA SER A 156 41.10 -8.52 17.94
C SER A 156 41.82 -7.27 18.46
N ILE A 157 43.14 -7.18 18.30
CA ILE A 157 43.94 -6.10 18.90
C ILE A 157 43.59 -4.75 18.28
N GLY A 158 43.20 -3.80 19.14
CA GLY A 158 42.91 -2.42 18.76
C GLY A 158 41.59 -2.21 18.02
N LYS A 159 40.70 -3.21 18.00
CA LYS A 159 39.39 -3.14 17.32
C LYS A 159 38.27 -2.87 18.31
N THR A 160 37.26 -2.11 17.87
CA THR A 160 36.02 -1.90 18.66
C THR A 160 35.13 -3.13 18.59
N SER A 161 34.20 -3.31 19.54
CA SER A 161 33.29 -4.47 19.52
C SER A 161 32.46 -4.60 18.24
N GLU A 162 32.15 -3.50 17.58
CA GLU A 162 31.48 -3.50 16.28
C GLU A 162 32.40 -4.03 15.17
N GLN A 163 33.64 -3.57 15.13
CA GLN A 163 34.65 -4.07 14.19
C GLN A 163 35.02 -5.53 14.46
N LEU A 164 34.95 -5.98 15.72
CA LEU A 164 35.15 -7.39 16.08
C LEU A 164 34.05 -8.29 15.53
N VAL A 165 32.81 -7.79 15.43
CA VAL A 165 31.70 -8.50 14.77
C VAL A 165 32.02 -8.70 13.30
N ASP A 166 32.49 -7.66 12.61
CA ASP A 166 32.84 -7.77 11.18
C ASP A 166 33.99 -8.75 10.94
N VAL A 167 35.01 -8.73 11.81
CA VAL A 167 36.12 -9.69 11.77
C VAL A 167 35.61 -11.13 12.00
N LEU A 168 34.70 -11.33 12.94
CA LEU A 168 34.13 -12.64 13.25
C LEU A 168 33.23 -13.14 12.11
N ILE A 169 32.41 -12.27 11.52
CA ILE A 169 31.59 -12.58 10.35
C ILE A 169 32.49 -12.98 9.17
N ASN A 170 33.54 -12.21 8.90
CA ASN A 170 34.47 -12.54 7.82
C ASN A 170 35.17 -13.88 8.06
N GLU A 171 35.56 -14.20 9.29
CA GLU A 171 36.24 -15.46 9.57
C GLU A 171 35.29 -16.66 9.55
N ILE A 172 34.05 -16.54 10.04
CA ILE A 172 33.01 -17.58 9.90
C ILE A 172 32.68 -17.81 8.42
N ILE A 173 32.52 -16.73 7.65
CA ILE A 173 32.33 -16.83 6.21
C ILE A 173 33.57 -17.45 5.55
N HIS A 174 34.79 -17.18 6.04
CA HIS A 174 36.02 -17.77 5.52
C HIS A 174 36.23 -19.25 5.88
N GLU A 175 35.74 -19.72 7.02
CA GLU A 175 35.68 -21.15 7.38
C GLU A 175 34.62 -21.88 6.56
N ASP A 176 33.40 -21.33 6.44
CA ASP A 176 32.35 -21.90 5.59
C ASP A 176 32.76 -21.93 4.11
N THR A 177 33.60 -20.99 3.67
CA THR A 177 34.06 -20.94 2.28
C THR A 177 35.29 -21.83 2.01
N LYS A 178 36.07 -22.27 2.99
CA LYS A 178 37.12 -23.28 2.71
C LYS A 178 36.54 -24.69 2.53
N GLU A 179 35.37 -24.97 3.07
CA GLU A 179 34.61 -26.19 2.76
C GLU A 179 33.60 -26.01 1.61
N ASN A 180 33.14 -24.78 1.28
CA ASN A 180 32.15 -24.53 0.22
C ASN A 180 32.63 -23.74 -1.03
N ASN A 181 33.91 -23.38 -1.19
CA ASN A 181 34.36 -22.58 -2.35
C ASN A 181 34.53 -23.36 -3.67
N ASN A 182 33.92 -24.53 -3.83
CA ASN A 182 33.91 -25.23 -5.12
C ASN A 182 32.54 -25.71 -5.59
N GLU A 183 31.43 -25.29 -4.97
CA GLU A 183 30.11 -25.53 -5.57
C GLU A 183 29.25 -24.27 -5.48
N ASP A 184 29.03 -23.64 -6.65
CA ASP A 184 27.84 -22.84 -6.92
C ASP A 184 26.64 -23.59 -6.32
N PHE A 185 26.04 -23.09 -5.22
CA PHE A 185 24.85 -23.69 -4.63
C PHE A 185 23.68 -23.55 -5.60
N SER A 186 23.63 -24.51 -6.50
CA SER A 186 22.63 -24.65 -7.51
C SER A 186 21.87 -25.92 -7.21
N ILE A 187 20.55 -25.81 -7.22
CA ILE A 187 19.68 -26.90 -6.77
C ILE A 187 19.79 -28.02 -7.81
N MET A 188 20.48 -29.11 -7.46
CA MET A 188 20.57 -30.29 -8.31
C MET A 188 19.24 -31.05 -8.24
N ILE A 189 18.53 -31.15 -9.37
CA ILE A 189 17.25 -31.85 -9.45
C ILE A 189 17.52 -33.36 -9.53
N ASN A 190 17.57 -34.05 -8.40
CA ASN A 190 17.58 -35.51 -8.38
C ASN A 190 16.14 -36.05 -8.46
N ASN A 191 15.65 -36.23 -9.69
CA ASN A 191 14.32 -36.76 -9.99
C ASN A 191 14.00 -38.16 -9.40
N LYS A 192 14.94 -38.86 -8.75
CA LYS A 192 14.73 -40.26 -8.31
C LYS A 192 14.09 -40.43 -6.93
N ASN A 193 14.17 -39.42 -6.04
CA ASN A 193 13.68 -39.57 -4.66
C ASN A 193 12.37 -38.81 -4.36
N ASP A 194 12.01 -37.81 -5.17
CA ASP A 194 10.77 -37.02 -5.01
C ASP A 194 9.56 -37.57 -5.79
N LEU A 195 9.76 -38.58 -6.65
CA LEU A 195 8.72 -39.24 -7.47
C LEU A 195 7.64 -39.99 -6.66
N ASN A 196 7.83 -40.17 -5.35
CA ASN A 196 6.82 -40.80 -4.50
C ASN A 196 5.76 -39.82 -3.96
N SER A 197 5.93 -38.50 -4.19
CA SER A 197 4.86 -37.52 -3.96
C SER A 197 4.32 -37.06 -5.31
N LYS A 198 3.04 -37.32 -5.60
CA LYS A 198 2.33 -36.87 -6.82
C LYS A 198 2.17 -35.33 -6.83
N ASN A 199 3.27 -34.59 -6.90
CA ASN A 199 3.29 -33.12 -6.94
C ASN A 199 3.50 -32.65 -8.38
N THR A 200 2.38 -32.52 -9.12
CA THR A 200 2.34 -32.19 -10.55
C THR A 200 2.95 -30.83 -10.93
N PHE A 201 3.14 -29.88 -9.99
CA PHE A 201 3.65 -28.53 -10.30
C PHE A 201 5.08 -28.57 -10.84
N PHE A 202 5.96 -29.31 -10.17
CA PHE A 202 7.37 -29.40 -10.56
C PHE A 202 7.59 -30.45 -11.64
N GLU A 203 6.71 -31.45 -11.75
CA GLU A 203 6.70 -32.38 -12.89
C GLU A 203 6.38 -31.64 -14.20
N GLN A 204 5.36 -30.77 -14.25
CA GLN A 204 5.07 -29.95 -15.45
C GLN A 204 6.20 -28.95 -15.78
N LEU A 205 6.89 -28.42 -14.76
CA LEU A 205 8.09 -27.61 -14.96
C LEU A 205 9.23 -28.41 -15.61
N CYS A 206 9.30 -29.72 -15.37
CA CYS A 206 10.37 -30.61 -15.83
C CYS A 206 10.04 -31.41 -17.11
N ILE A 207 8.78 -31.70 -17.43
CA ILE A 207 8.40 -32.58 -18.56
C ILE A 207 8.78 -32.01 -19.93
N ASP A 208 8.83 -30.69 -20.09
CA ASP A 208 9.02 -30.07 -21.41
C ASP A 208 10.47 -29.75 -21.78
N ILE A 209 11.43 -29.97 -20.87
CA ILE A 209 12.81 -29.56 -21.12
C ILE A 209 13.75 -30.60 -20.52
N SER A 210 14.71 -31.07 -21.31
CA SER A 210 15.86 -31.88 -20.89
C SER A 210 16.76 -31.13 -19.89
N PHE A 211 16.24 -30.85 -18.69
CA PHE A 211 16.93 -30.26 -17.53
C PHE A 211 17.50 -31.37 -16.63
N GLU A 212 17.99 -32.48 -17.19
CA GLU A 212 18.62 -33.52 -16.37
C GLU A 212 19.93 -33.02 -15.72
N ASP A 213 20.54 -31.93 -16.20
CA ASP A 213 21.85 -31.47 -15.71
C ASP A 213 22.02 -29.92 -15.58
N LYS A 214 20.93 -29.13 -15.51
CA LYS A 214 21.06 -27.66 -15.37
C LYS A 214 20.87 -27.20 -13.93
N PHE A 215 21.93 -26.61 -13.40
CA PHE A 215 21.99 -25.89 -12.14
C PHE A 215 21.03 -24.68 -12.10
N ILE A 216 20.00 -24.73 -11.25
CA ILE A 216 19.08 -23.60 -11.02
C ILE A 216 19.67 -22.68 -9.96
N LYS A 217 19.80 -21.39 -10.30
CA LYS A 217 20.32 -20.37 -9.38
C LYS A 217 19.31 -20.12 -8.25
N ASN A 218 19.75 -20.33 -7.01
CA ASN A 218 18.99 -19.87 -5.85
C ASN A 218 19.22 -18.37 -5.68
N ARG A 219 18.15 -17.58 -5.82
CA ARG A 219 18.15 -16.12 -5.61
C ARG A 219 17.91 -15.73 -4.16
N HIS A 220 17.67 -16.70 -3.27
CA HIS A 220 17.34 -16.51 -1.86
C HIS A 220 16.28 -15.44 -1.64
N MET A 221 15.08 -15.66 -2.20
CA MET A 221 13.99 -14.69 -2.09
C MET A 221 13.68 -14.39 -0.62
N ARG A 222 13.70 -13.08 -0.28
CA ARG A 222 13.32 -12.58 1.04
C ARG A 222 11.81 -12.72 1.23
N ARG A 223 11.37 -12.93 2.48
CA ARG A 223 9.96 -13.08 2.87
C ARG A 223 9.04 -12.04 2.22
N ARG A 224 9.37 -10.75 2.34
CA ARG A 224 8.60 -9.64 1.75
C ARG A 224 8.40 -9.80 0.25
N ILE A 225 9.45 -10.13 -0.49
CA ILE A 225 9.39 -10.30 -1.96
C ILE A 225 8.50 -11.49 -2.30
N THR A 226 8.60 -12.59 -1.55
CA THR A 226 7.73 -13.77 -1.70
C THR A 226 6.28 -13.42 -1.46
N GLY A 227 5.96 -12.70 -0.38
CA GLY A 227 4.60 -12.24 -0.06
C GLY A 227 4.00 -11.36 -1.15
N LEU A 228 4.76 -10.37 -1.64
CA LEU A 228 4.31 -9.49 -2.73
C LEU A 228 4.05 -10.26 -4.03
N LEU A 229 4.91 -11.23 -4.37
CA LEU A 229 4.71 -12.06 -5.56
C LEU A 229 3.46 -12.94 -5.45
N ILE A 230 3.22 -13.55 -4.28
CA ILE A 230 2.01 -14.35 -4.02
C ILE A 230 0.76 -13.49 -4.11
N LYS A 231 0.77 -12.30 -3.51
CA LYS A 231 -0.34 -11.34 -3.60
C LYS A 231 -0.61 -10.96 -5.05
N GLU A 232 0.45 -10.70 -5.79
CA GLU A 232 0.33 -10.35 -7.20
C GLU A 232 -0.27 -11.49 -8.04
N ILE A 233 0.13 -12.74 -7.79
CA ILE A 233 -0.46 -13.93 -8.42
C ILE A 233 -1.97 -13.98 -8.13
N TRP A 234 -2.38 -13.80 -6.87
CA TRP A 234 -3.80 -13.80 -6.49
C TRP A 234 -4.57 -12.67 -7.18
N SER A 235 -4.05 -11.45 -7.17
CA SER A 235 -4.68 -10.30 -7.82
C SER A 235 -4.84 -10.50 -9.33
N ASN A 236 -3.81 -11.02 -10.01
CA ASN A 236 -3.89 -11.29 -11.45
C ASN A 236 -4.86 -12.43 -11.75
N LYS A 237 -4.91 -13.47 -10.92
CA LYS A 237 -5.85 -14.58 -11.10
C LYS A 237 -7.30 -14.08 -11.02
N LEU A 238 -7.62 -13.29 -9.99
CA LEU A 238 -8.94 -12.68 -9.82
C LEU A 238 -9.29 -11.76 -10.99
N PHE A 239 -8.33 -10.99 -11.50
CA PHE A 239 -8.53 -10.12 -12.65
C PHE A 239 -8.81 -10.91 -13.94
N ASP A 240 -8.01 -11.94 -14.22
CA ASP A 240 -8.18 -12.80 -15.40
C ASP A 240 -9.52 -13.54 -15.34
N GLU A 241 -9.92 -14.08 -14.17
CA GLU A 241 -11.21 -14.75 -13.96
C GLU A 241 -12.41 -13.82 -14.19
N ASN A 242 -12.30 -12.55 -13.82
CA ASN A 242 -13.36 -11.56 -14.05
C ASN A 242 -13.44 -11.09 -15.51
N LYS A 243 -12.33 -11.19 -16.27
CA LYS A 243 -12.25 -10.74 -17.66
C LYS A 243 -12.79 -11.76 -18.67
N PHE A 244 -12.66 -13.06 -18.38
CA PHE A 244 -13.19 -14.11 -19.24
C PHE A 244 -14.62 -14.48 -18.79
N GLU A 245 -15.64 -14.16 -19.61
CA GLU A 245 -17.06 -14.48 -19.34
C GLU A 245 -17.33 -15.98 -19.07
N LYS A 246 -16.39 -16.85 -19.45
CA LYS A 246 -16.34 -18.24 -18.99
C LYS A 246 -15.38 -18.30 -17.80
N LYS A 247 -15.92 -18.58 -16.61
CA LYS A 247 -15.17 -19.05 -15.43
C LYS A 247 -14.44 -20.35 -15.79
N ILE A 248 -13.29 -20.25 -16.45
CA ILE A 248 -12.39 -21.38 -16.59
C ILE A 248 -11.76 -21.51 -15.21
N ASN A 249 -12.24 -22.48 -14.43
CA ASN A 249 -11.66 -22.82 -13.14
C ASN A 249 -10.30 -23.50 -13.37
N ILE A 250 -9.29 -22.69 -13.63
CA ILE A 250 -7.89 -23.12 -13.77
C ILE A 250 -7.37 -23.31 -12.36
N LYS A 251 -6.84 -24.51 -12.06
CA LYS A 251 -6.22 -24.78 -10.76
C LYS A 251 -5.07 -23.79 -10.52
N LEU A 252 -4.87 -23.34 -9.28
CA LEU A 252 -3.79 -22.41 -8.94
C LEU A 252 -2.43 -22.85 -9.49
N ILE A 253 -2.14 -24.16 -9.43
CA ILE A 253 -0.91 -24.78 -9.94
C ILE A 253 -0.66 -24.49 -11.43
N ASP A 254 -1.66 -24.66 -12.28
CA ASP A 254 -1.59 -24.42 -13.72
C ASP A 254 -1.56 -22.91 -14.01
N TYR A 255 -2.25 -22.11 -13.19
CA TYR A 255 -2.29 -20.66 -13.33
C TYR A 255 -0.91 -20.03 -13.05
N VAL A 256 -0.26 -20.42 -11.95
CA VAL A 256 1.03 -19.84 -11.53
C VAL A 256 2.09 -20.01 -12.60
N PHE A 257 2.18 -21.20 -13.22
CA PHE A 257 3.16 -21.44 -14.27
C PHE A 257 2.93 -20.53 -15.49
N ASN A 258 1.69 -20.45 -15.97
CA ASN A 258 1.32 -19.58 -17.10
C ASN A 258 1.56 -18.10 -16.77
N TYR A 259 1.25 -17.70 -15.54
CA TYR A 259 1.50 -16.35 -15.04
C TYR A 259 3.00 -16.01 -15.05
N LEU A 260 3.85 -16.90 -14.56
CA LEU A 260 5.31 -16.68 -14.53
C LEU A 260 5.90 -16.54 -15.93
N ILE A 261 5.47 -17.38 -16.88
CA ILE A 261 5.89 -17.26 -18.29
C ILE A 261 5.44 -15.92 -18.86
N LYS A 262 4.18 -15.52 -18.64
CA LYS A 262 3.62 -14.26 -19.12
C LYS A 262 4.33 -13.04 -18.51
N ARG A 263 4.68 -13.11 -17.22
CA ARG A 263 5.35 -12.03 -16.50
C ARG A 263 6.80 -11.84 -16.94
N PHE A 264 7.58 -12.92 -17.01
CA PHE A 264 9.02 -12.85 -17.24
C PHE A 264 9.41 -13.02 -18.72
N HIS A 265 8.44 -13.30 -19.60
CA HIS A 265 8.62 -13.47 -21.04
C HIS A 265 9.67 -14.54 -21.42
N SER A 266 10.04 -15.41 -20.48
CA SER A 266 11.02 -16.47 -20.63
C SER A 266 10.63 -17.67 -19.79
N LYS A 267 10.54 -18.84 -20.44
CA LYS A 267 10.23 -20.12 -19.78
C LYS A 267 11.34 -20.51 -18.79
N GLU A 268 12.60 -20.23 -19.11
CA GLU A 268 13.75 -20.56 -18.26
C GLU A 268 13.73 -19.73 -16.95
N ILE A 269 13.46 -18.42 -17.05
CA ILE A 269 13.34 -17.56 -15.87
C ILE A 269 12.09 -17.94 -15.06
N ALA A 270 10.99 -18.28 -15.71
CA ALA A 270 9.79 -18.75 -15.02
C ALA A 270 10.06 -20.03 -14.21
N ILE A 271 10.85 -20.97 -14.74
CA ILE A 271 11.28 -22.17 -14.03
C ILE A 271 12.17 -21.82 -12.84
N GLU A 272 13.19 -20.98 -13.06
CA GLU A 272 14.09 -20.51 -12.00
C GLU A 272 13.29 -19.89 -10.85
N ILE A 273 12.37 -18.97 -11.16
CA ILE A 273 11.51 -18.33 -10.17
C ILE A 273 10.58 -19.34 -9.50
N GLY A 274 10.03 -20.31 -10.23
CA GLY A 274 9.20 -21.37 -9.68
C GLY A 274 9.91 -22.20 -8.59
N TYR A 275 11.17 -22.57 -8.83
CA TYR A 275 12.00 -23.26 -7.83
C TYR A 275 12.37 -22.36 -6.65
N ASN A 276 12.63 -21.08 -6.90
CA ASN A 276 12.85 -20.12 -5.83
C ASN A 276 11.59 -19.92 -4.97
N ILE A 277 10.39 -19.97 -5.56
CA ILE A 277 9.12 -19.91 -4.81
C ILE A 277 8.98 -21.15 -3.95
N LYS A 278 9.29 -22.35 -4.47
CA LYS A 278 9.34 -23.60 -3.69
C LYS A 278 10.20 -23.45 -2.44
N ASP A 279 11.43 -22.99 -2.64
CA ASP A 279 12.43 -22.82 -1.58
C ASP A 279 11.98 -21.76 -0.55
N ALA A 280 11.44 -20.63 -1.02
CA ALA A 280 10.91 -19.59 -0.15
C ALA A 280 9.69 -20.06 0.66
N CYS A 281 8.74 -20.76 0.04
CA CYS A 281 7.58 -21.33 0.72
C CYS A 281 7.99 -22.32 1.80
N ASN A 282 9.02 -23.14 1.56
CA ASN A 282 9.56 -24.06 2.56
C ASN A 282 10.26 -23.34 3.72
N ARG A 283 11.00 -22.26 3.46
CA ARG A 283 11.67 -21.47 4.52
C ARG A 283 10.69 -20.67 5.36
N TYR A 284 9.61 -20.15 4.77
CA TYR A 284 8.66 -19.28 5.45
C TYR A 284 7.33 -19.99 5.78
N GLN A 285 7.36 -21.30 6.08
CA GLN A 285 6.16 -22.07 6.47
C GLN A 285 5.46 -21.51 7.72
N ASN A 286 6.18 -20.77 8.56
CA ASN A 286 5.62 -20.11 9.75
C ASN A 286 4.74 -18.89 9.39
N ASN A 287 4.89 -18.31 8.19
CA ASN A 287 4.01 -17.24 7.72
C ASN A 287 2.73 -17.85 7.14
N TYR A 288 1.59 -17.39 7.63
CA TYR A 288 0.30 -17.98 7.28
C TYR A 288 -0.02 -17.84 5.78
N GLU A 289 0.13 -16.65 5.22
CA GLU A 289 -0.22 -16.33 3.83
C GLU A 289 0.62 -17.16 2.85
N ILE A 290 1.93 -17.26 3.10
CA ILE A 290 2.86 -18.04 2.30
C ILE A 290 2.56 -19.54 2.43
N ASN A 291 2.29 -20.02 3.64
CA ASN A 291 1.99 -21.43 3.88
C ASN A 291 0.64 -21.84 3.26
N LEU A 292 -0.41 -21.03 3.40
CA LEU A 292 -1.71 -21.28 2.79
C LEU A 292 -1.57 -21.34 1.27
N PHE A 293 -0.86 -20.38 0.67
CA PHE A 293 -0.57 -20.41 -0.77
C PHE A 293 0.14 -21.70 -1.18
N TRP A 294 1.17 -22.12 -0.43
CA TRP A 294 1.92 -23.34 -0.70
C TRP A 294 1.07 -24.61 -0.57
N GLN A 295 0.23 -24.68 0.44
CA GLN A 295 -0.70 -25.80 0.67
C GLN A 295 -1.75 -25.88 -0.44
N ILE A 296 -2.24 -24.74 -0.94
CA ILE A 296 -3.15 -24.72 -2.10
C ILE A 296 -2.40 -25.11 -3.38
N LEU A 297 -1.18 -24.60 -3.59
CA LEU A 297 -0.37 -24.89 -4.77
C LEU A 297 -0.03 -26.37 -4.89
N THR A 298 0.26 -27.03 -3.77
CA THR A 298 0.54 -28.47 -3.69
C THR A 298 -0.73 -29.33 -3.63
N GLY A 299 -1.92 -28.72 -3.60
CA GLY A 299 -3.20 -29.42 -3.52
C GLY A 299 -3.46 -30.10 -2.17
N GLN A 300 -2.72 -29.74 -1.12
CA GLN A 300 -2.99 -30.14 0.25
C GLN A 300 -4.27 -29.50 0.76
N ILE A 301 -4.52 -28.24 0.39
CA ILE A 301 -5.74 -27.48 0.72
C ILE A 301 -6.44 -27.03 -0.56
N GLU A 302 -7.76 -26.92 -0.52
CA GLU A 302 -8.52 -26.38 -1.65
C GLU A 302 -8.43 -24.85 -1.72
N GLU A 303 -8.34 -24.33 -2.95
CA GLU A 303 -8.29 -22.88 -3.21
C GLU A 303 -9.50 -22.10 -2.66
N ASN A 304 -10.65 -22.75 -2.54
CA ASN A 304 -11.84 -22.17 -1.93
C ASN A 304 -11.61 -21.71 -0.47
N VAL A 305 -10.59 -22.22 0.22
CA VAL A 305 -10.24 -21.78 1.57
C VAL A 305 -9.79 -20.31 1.56
N TYR A 306 -8.88 -19.97 0.66
CA TYR A 306 -8.45 -18.58 0.49
C TYR A 306 -9.62 -17.66 0.12
N HIS A 307 -10.43 -18.05 -0.87
CA HIS A 307 -11.57 -17.23 -1.31
C HIS A 307 -12.64 -17.06 -0.21
N TYR A 308 -12.84 -18.09 0.62
CA TYR A 308 -13.75 -18.00 1.76
C TYR A 308 -13.25 -17.00 2.80
N GLU A 309 -11.98 -17.08 3.20
CA GLU A 309 -11.40 -16.12 4.16
C GLU A 309 -11.51 -14.68 3.67
N MET A 310 -11.15 -14.43 2.40
CA MET A 310 -11.27 -13.10 1.80
C MET A 310 -12.72 -12.60 1.78
N LYS A 311 -13.68 -13.50 1.51
CA LYS A 311 -15.10 -13.18 1.53
C LYS A 311 -15.59 -12.86 2.95
N GLU A 312 -15.10 -13.55 3.97
CA GLU A 312 -15.45 -13.27 5.36
C GLU A 312 -14.91 -11.93 5.84
N PHE A 313 -13.65 -11.60 5.51
CA PHE A 313 -13.10 -10.27 5.77
C PHE A 313 -13.91 -9.18 5.07
N ALA A 314 -14.26 -9.38 3.79
CA ALA A 314 -15.11 -8.45 3.06
C ALA A 314 -16.52 -8.34 3.67
N ARG A 315 -17.10 -9.43 4.18
CA ARG A 315 -18.42 -9.45 4.84
C ARG A 315 -18.41 -8.59 6.10
N ILE A 316 -17.40 -8.76 6.96
CA ILE A 316 -17.24 -7.94 8.17
C ILE A 316 -17.05 -6.48 7.78
N LEU A 317 -16.11 -6.18 6.87
CA LEU A 317 -15.83 -4.82 6.44
C LEU A 317 -17.08 -4.11 5.87
N GLN A 318 -17.83 -4.79 4.99
CA GLN A 318 -19.08 -4.26 4.43
C GLN A 318 -20.13 -4.02 5.52
N TYR A 319 -20.19 -4.85 6.54
CA TYR A 319 -21.10 -4.66 7.67
C TYR A 319 -20.76 -3.39 8.45
N LEU A 320 -19.47 -3.20 8.77
CA LEU A 320 -19.00 -2.01 9.48
C LEU A 320 -19.20 -0.72 8.66
N ILE A 321 -18.97 -0.77 7.34
CA ILE A 321 -19.27 0.34 6.42
C ILE A 321 -20.77 0.71 6.45
N LYS A 322 -21.67 -0.29 6.47
CA LYS A 322 -23.12 -0.05 6.57
C LYS A 322 -23.48 0.60 7.91
N LEU A 323 -22.93 0.11 9.02
CA LEU A 323 -23.15 0.73 10.34
C LEU A 323 -22.68 2.19 10.36
N CYS A 324 -21.50 2.47 9.81
CA CYS A 324 -20.96 3.83 9.69
C CYS A 324 -21.83 4.76 8.82
N SER A 325 -22.44 4.23 7.76
CA SER A 325 -23.31 5.00 6.86
C SER A 325 -24.64 5.41 7.51
N HIS A 326 -25.06 4.67 8.54
CA HIS A 326 -26.31 4.93 9.27
C HIS A 326 -26.10 5.83 10.51
N SER A 327 -24.87 6.01 11.00
CA SER A 327 -24.60 6.66 12.30
C SER A 327 -24.34 8.16 12.25
N SER A 328 -23.95 8.76 11.12
CA SER A 328 -23.86 10.24 11.02
C SER A 328 -23.77 10.76 9.59
N SER A 329 -24.70 11.63 9.24
CA SER A 329 -24.52 12.66 8.22
C SER A 329 -23.32 13.54 8.62
N GLN A 330 -22.40 13.84 7.69
CA GLN A 330 -21.33 14.85 7.77
C GLN A 330 -19.97 14.52 8.43
N SER A 331 -19.61 13.27 8.74
CA SER A 331 -18.20 12.94 9.05
C SER A 331 -17.52 12.24 7.88
N LEU A 332 -16.43 12.82 7.38
CA LEU A 332 -15.52 12.19 6.39
C LEU A 332 -14.64 11.09 7.03
N LEU A 333 -14.75 10.88 8.34
CA LEU A 333 -13.99 9.87 9.07
C LEU A 333 -14.79 8.56 9.15
N TRP A 334 -14.24 7.51 8.53
CA TRP A 334 -14.72 6.12 8.58
C TRP A 334 -14.53 5.54 9.99
N THR A 335 -15.35 6.01 10.93
CA THR A 335 -15.25 5.71 12.35
C THR A 335 -16.56 5.16 12.91
N ILE A 336 -16.45 4.18 13.80
CA ILE A 336 -17.59 3.60 14.54
C ILE A 336 -17.25 3.56 16.03
N ARG A 337 -18.20 3.28 16.92
CA ARG A 337 -17.86 3.08 18.34
C ARG A 337 -17.37 1.65 18.58
N TRP A 338 -16.56 1.45 19.62
CA TRP A 338 -16.16 0.09 20.05
C TRP A 338 -17.37 -0.80 20.38
N SER A 339 -18.44 -0.22 20.95
CA SER A 339 -19.70 -0.93 21.19
C SER A 339 -20.35 -1.46 19.91
N ASP A 340 -20.20 -0.72 18.81
CA ASP A 340 -20.79 -1.07 17.52
C ASP A 340 -20.02 -2.22 16.88
N LEU A 341 -18.68 -2.27 17.06
CA LEU A 341 -17.87 -3.41 16.65
C LEU A 341 -18.27 -4.68 17.42
N VAL A 342 -18.46 -4.59 18.74
CA VAL A 342 -18.91 -5.73 19.56
C VAL A 342 -20.29 -6.22 19.10
N THR A 343 -21.21 -5.29 18.86
CA THR A 343 -22.57 -5.61 18.39
C THR A 343 -22.52 -6.26 17.01
N ALA A 344 -21.74 -5.71 16.08
CA ALA A 344 -21.53 -6.27 14.74
C ALA A 344 -20.99 -7.70 14.80
N LEU A 345 -20.00 -7.98 15.65
CA LEU A 345 -19.45 -9.33 15.80
C LEU A 345 -20.47 -10.31 16.38
N HIS A 346 -21.30 -9.89 17.34
CA HIS A 346 -22.38 -10.71 17.87
C HIS A 346 -23.49 -10.99 16.82
N GLU A 347 -23.79 -10.02 15.97
CA GLU A 347 -24.80 -10.18 14.90
C GLU A 347 -24.28 -11.07 13.77
N LEU A 348 -23.00 -10.94 13.40
CA LEU A 348 -22.35 -11.76 12.38
C LEU A 348 -22.06 -13.19 12.86
N TYR A 349 -21.74 -13.36 14.15
CA TYR A 349 -21.37 -14.63 14.77
C TYR A 349 -22.13 -14.89 16.07
N PRO A 350 -23.43 -15.25 16.00
CA PRO A 350 -24.29 -15.38 17.19
C PRO A 350 -23.82 -16.46 18.19
N TYR A 351 -23.09 -17.47 17.73
CA TYR A 351 -22.61 -18.57 18.55
C TYR A 351 -21.28 -18.28 19.26
N TRP A 352 -20.62 -17.17 18.93
CA TRP A 352 -19.36 -16.80 19.57
C TRP A 352 -19.61 -16.29 20.99
N THR A 353 -18.91 -16.89 21.95
CA THR A 353 -18.99 -16.47 23.35
C THR A 353 -18.40 -15.07 23.55
N ASN A 354 -18.89 -14.35 24.57
CA ASN A 354 -18.34 -13.04 24.95
C ASN A 354 -16.82 -13.08 25.18
N LYS A 355 -16.28 -14.22 25.63
CA LYS A 355 -14.83 -14.40 25.79
C LYS A 355 -14.11 -14.35 24.44
N ARG A 356 -14.61 -15.08 23.43
CA ARG A 356 -14.04 -15.05 22.07
C ARG A 356 -14.06 -13.65 21.49
N ILE A 357 -15.20 -12.96 21.60
CA ILE A 357 -15.33 -11.58 21.11
C ILE A 357 -14.43 -10.62 21.89
N SER A 358 -14.29 -10.78 23.21
CA SER A 358 -13.37 -9.94 23.99
C SER A 358 -11.90 -10.08 23.55
N TYR A 359 -11.46 -11.27 23.14
CA TYR A 359 -10.12 -11.46 22.58
C TYR A 359 -9.95 -10.76 21.23
N LEU A 360 -11.00 -10.72 20.40
CA LEU A 360 -10.99 -9.96 19.15
C LEU A 360 -10.89 -8.45 19.41
N ILE A 361 -11.62 -7.94 20.40
CA ILE A 361 -11.51 -6.53 20.79
C ILE A 361 -10.11 -6.20 21.29
N MET A 362 -9.52 -7.04 22.14
CA MET A 362 -8.13 -6.84 22.60
C MET A 362 -7.12 -6.85 21.44
N ALA A 363 -7.34 -7.68 20.42
CA ALA A 363 -6.50 -7.71 19.23
C ALA A 363 -6.65 -6.42 18.40
N ALA A 364 -7.88 -5.94 18.21
CA ALA A 364 -8.14 -4.66 17.56
C ALA A 364 -7.55 -3.46 18.31
N GLU A 365 -7.57 -3.48 19.66
CA GLU A 365 -6.91 -2.46 20.48
C GLU A 365 -5.39 -2.43 20.26
N ARG A 366 -4.74 -3.60 20.13
CA ARG A 366 -3.30 -3.69 19.85
C ARG A 366 -2.96 -3.22 18.44
N ASP A 367 -3.71 -3.67 17.44
CA ASP A 367 -3.50 -3.29 16.05
C ASP A 367 -3.59 -1.77 15.85
N LEU A 368 -4.54 -1.12 16.53
CA LEU A 368 -4.73 0.33 16.45
C LEU A 368 -3.88 1.11 17.44
N GLN A 369 -3.18 0.44 18.37
CA GLN A 369 -2.50 1.05 19.51
C GLN A 369 -3.42 2.03 20.27
N GLN A 370 -4.69 1.67 20.40
CA GLN A 370 -5.74 2.49 21.00
C GLN A 370 -6.51 1.67 22.03
N SER A 371 -6.72 2.23 23.23
CA SER A 371 -7.59 1.59 24.22
C SER A 371 -9.04 2.02 24.03
N SER A 372 -9.96 1.04 24.06
CA SER A 372 -11.41 1.29 24.11
C SER A 372 -11.86 2.10 25.32
N LYS A 373 -11.00 2.23 26.35
CA LYS A 373 -11.25 3.06 27.55
C LYS A 373 -10.87 4.53 27.36
N GLU A 374 -9.94 4.82 26.45
CA GLU A 374 -9.38 6.16 26.26
C GLU A 374 -10.06 6.90 25.11
N ARG A 375 -10.32 6.19 24.01
CA ARG A 375 -11.00 6.71 22.82
C ARG A 375 -12.15 5.79 22.46
N ASN A 376 -13.37 6.34 22.40
CA ASN A 376 -14.56 5.55 22.06
C ASN A 376 -14.73 5.35 20.54
N ASP A 377 -14.07 6.18 19.73
CA ASP A 377 -14.13 6.12 18.27
C ASP A 377 -13.04 5.20 17.72
N LEU A 378 -13.43 4.33 16.80
CA LEU A 378 -12.63 3.27 16.18
C LEU A 378 -12.49 3.53 14.68
N GLU A 379 -11.25 3.71 14.21
CA GLU A 379 -10.90 3.80 12.78
C GLU A 379 -10.81 2.40 12.16
N PHE A 380 -11.97 1.76 11.96
CA PHE A 380 -12.04 0.33 11.64
C PHE A 380 -11.37 -0.07 10.32
N LEU A 381 -11.18 0.84 9.36
CA LEU A 381 -10.49 0.55 8.09
C LEU A 381 -9.03 0.10 8.31
N LEU A 382 -8.35 0.64 9.33
CA LEU A 382 -6.97 0.28 9.65
C LEU A 382 -6.84 -1.17 10.13
N LEU A 383 -7.90 -1.77 10.66
CA LEU A 383 -7.92 -3.20 11.02
C LEU A 383 -7.85 -4.13 9.79
N PHE A 384 -8.10 -3.59 8.59
CA PHE A 384 -8.08 -4.34 7.33
C PHE A 384 -6.90 -3.97 6.43
N THR A 385 -5.98 -3.13 6.93
CA THR A 385 -4.74 -2.83 6.21
C THR A 385 -3.67 -3.88 6.49
N GLU A 386 -2.84 -4.15 5.49
CA GLU A 386 -1.64 -4.94 5.66
C GLU A 386 -0.47 -4.03 6.04
N ASP A 387 0.49 -4.55 6.80
CA ASP A 387 1.76 -3.87 7.04
C ASP A 387 2.63 -3.83 5.77
N ASP A 388 3.77 -3.15 5.86
CA ASP A 388 4.76 -3.07 4.79
C ASP A 388 5.22 -4.45 4.29
N GLU A 389 5.16 -5.48 5.13
CA GLU A 389 5.58 -6.84 4.80
C GLU A 389 4.44 -7.70 4.24
N GLY A 390 3.21 -7.17 4.16
CA GLY A 390 2.01 -7.86 3.70
C GLY A 390 1.32 -8.70 4.78
N HIS A 391 1.68 -8.53 6.06
CA HIS A 391 0.98 -9.20 7.17
C HIS A 391 -0.30 -8.46 7.51
N ILE A 392 -1.31 -9.25 7.85
CA ILE A 392 -2.57 -8.75 8.35
C ILE A 392 -2.47 -8.63 9.88
N GLY A 393 -3.11 -7.61 10.46
CA GLY A 393 -3.13 -7.39 11.92
C GLY A 393 -3.69 -8.57 12.74
N GLU A 394 -3.42 -8.56 14.05
CA GLU A 394 -3.83 -9.59 15.01
C GLU A 394 -5.35 -9.81 15.00
N PHE A 395 -6.14 -8.76 14.77
CA PHE A 395 -7.59 -8.83 14.72
C PHE A 395 -8.09 -9.82 13.67
N LEU A 396 -7.62 -9.69 12.42
CA LEU A 396 -8.03 -10.56 11.33
C LEU A 396 -7.38 -11.95 11.44
N MET A 397 -6.15 -12.05 11.97
CA MET A 397 -5.55 -13.35 12.31
C MET A 397 -6.39 -14.12 13.32
N ASN A 398 -6.91 -13.44 14.36
CA ASN A 398 -7.75 -14.08 15.37
C ASN A 398 -9.12 -14.46 14.81
N ILE A 399 -9.75 -13.63 13.96
CA ILE A 399 -10.99 -14.02 13.26
C ILE A 399 -10.78 -15.32 12.49
N ARG A 400 -9.72 -15.38 11.68
CA ARG A 400 -9.33 -16.57 10.93
C ARG A 400 -9.13 -17.78 11.84
N GLN A 401 -8.45 -17.62 12.97
CA GLN A 401 -8.27 -18.69 13.94
C GLN A 401 -9.61 -19.17 14.54
N GLN A 402 -10.53 -18.25 14.88
CA GLN A 402 -11.85 -18.62 15.38
C GLN A 402 -12.67 -19.38 14.33
N LEU A 403 -12.67 -18.94 13.08
CA LEU A 403 -13.34 -19.63 11.97
C LEU A 403 -12.77 -21.04 11.76
N GLN A 404 -11.45 -21.19 11.83
CA GLN A 404 -10.80 -22.50 11.74
C GLN A 404 -11.16 -23.40 12.93
N LEU A 405 -11.25 -22.85 14.15
CA LEU A 405 -11.71 -23.60 15.32
C LEU A 405 -13.15 -24.10 15.14
N ASP A 406 -14.07 -23.23 14.72
CA ASP A 406 -15.47 -23.60 14.46
C ASP A 406 -15.57 -24.71 13.41
N LYS A 407 -14.78 -24.61 12.33
CA LYS A 407 -14.68 -25.67 11.33
C LYS A 407 -14.20 -26.99 11.94
N THR A 408 -13.12 -26.96 12.73
CA THR A 408 -12.57 -28.20 13.32
C THR A 408 -13.54 -28.82 14.32
N GLU A 409 -14.19 -28.03 15.16
CA GLU A 409 -15.22 -28.50 16.09
C GLU A 409 -16.43 -29.10 15.35
N TYR A 410 -16.84 -28.50 14.23
CA TYR A 410 -17.91 -29.01 13.39
C TYR A 410 -17.55 -30.35 12.74
N ILE A 411 -16.33 -30.47 12.20
CA ILE A 411 -15.84 -31.71 11.57
C ILE A 411 -15.68 -32.82 12.61
N GLU A 412 -15.16 -32.52 13.80
CA GLU A 412 -15.04 -33.52 14.88
C GLU A 412 -16.41 -34.05 15.32
N LYS A 413 -17.45 -33.22 15.39
CA LYS A 413 -18.83 -33.70 15.65
C LYS A 413 -19.35 -34.64 14.56
N ILE A 414 -19.06 -34.35 13.29
CA ILE A 414 -19.41 -35.24 12.18
C ILE A 414 -18.63 -36.55 12.28
N LYS A 415 -17.33 -36.46 12.58
CA LYS A 415 -16.43 -37.60 12.74
C LYS A 415 -16.94 -38.51 13.84
N ASP A 416 -17.24 -37.99 15.02
CA ASP A 416 -17.76 -38.74 16.17
C ASP A 416 -19.02 -39.56 15.82
N LEU A 417 -19.92 -38.98 15.02
CA LEU A 417 -21.16 -39.65 14.59
C LEU A 417 -20.95 -40.67 13.47
N LEU A 418 -19.85 -40.57 12.72
CA LEU A 418 -19.49 -41.50 11.65
C LEU A 418 -18.53 -42.62 12.12
N ILE A 419 -17.97 -42.51 13.33
CA ILE A 419 -17.13 -43.57 13.93
C ILE A 419 -17.91 -44.89 13.92
N GLY A 420 -17.28 -45.94 13.37
CA GLY A 420 -17.86 -47.28 13.25
C GLY A 420 -18.46 -47.61 11.87
N TYR A 421 -18.55 -46.64 10.95
CA TYR A 421 -18.97 -46.88 9.56
C TYR A 421 -17.78 -46.84 8.59
N PRO A 422 -17.19 -47.97 8.20
CA PRO A 422 -16.04 -47.97 7.27
C PRO A 422 -16.41 -47.48 5.86
N LEU A 423 -17.67 -47.67 5.45
CA LEU A 423 -18.22 -47.22 4.17
C LEU A 423 -19.51 -46.42 4.44
N VAL A 424 -19.44 -45.12 4.22
CA VAL A 424 -20.55 -44.19 4.48
C VAL A 424 -21.32 -43.95 3.18
N SER A 425 -22.63 -44.17 3.22
CA SER A 425 -23.53 -43.85 2.10
C SER A 425 -23.97 -42.38 2.12
N ILE A 426 -24.44 -41.88 0.97
CA ILE A 426 -24.97 -40.50 0.84
C ILE A 426 -26.07 -40.22 1.86
N ASN A 427 -26.98 -41.17 2.08
CA ASN A 427 -28.09 -40.97 3.02
C ASN A 427 -27.61 -40.90 4.48
N GLN A 428 -26.64 -41.75 4.85
CA GLN A 428 -26.04 -41.71 6.19
C GLN A 428 -25.29 -40.40 6.41
N PHE A 429 -24.51 -39.94 5.43
CA PHE A 429 -23.82 -38.66 5.51
C PHE A 429 -24.82 -37.49 5.65
N LYS A 430 -25.90 -37.48 4.86
CA LYS A 430 -26.97 -36.47 4.98
C LYS A 430 -27.60 -36.45 6.37
N GLN A 431 -27.91 -37.62 6.93
CA GLN A 431 -28.49 -37.74 8.26
C GLN A 431 -27.54 -37.21 9.34
N VAL A 432 -26.25 -37.57 9.29
CA VAL A 432 -25.26 -37.09 10.25
C VAL A 432 -25.12 -35.58 10.19
N VAL A 433 -24.99 -35.00 8.99
CA VAL A 433 -24.90 -33.55 8.82
C VAL A 433 -26.15 -32.85 9.36
N GLN A 434 -27.35 -33.38 9.10
CA GLN A 434 -28.61 -32.84 9.62
C GLN A 434 -28.77 -32.99 11.13
N LEU A 435 -28.12 -33.98 11.76
CA LEU A 435 -28.07 -34.12 13.21
C LEU A 435 -27.14 -33.11 13.85
N VAL A 436 -26.00 -32.81 13.22
CA VAL A 436 -25.04 -31.79 13.70
C VAL A 436 -25.57 -30.38 13.45
N ASP A 437 -26.16 -30.13 12.29
CA ASP A 437 -26.77 -28.86 11.92
C ASP A 437 -28.20 -29.06 11.38
N PRO A 438 -29.22 -28.97 12.27
CA PRO A 438 -30.62 -29.07 11.87
C PRO A 438 -31.11 -27.93 10.97
N ASN A 439 -30.41 -26.79 10.97
CA ASN A 439 -30.81 -25.59 10.24
C ASN A 439 -30.18 -25.49 8.84
N ILE A 440 -29.33 -26.45 8.46
CA ILE A 440 -28.65 -26.45 7.17
C ILE A 440 -29.65 -26.39 6.01
N SER A 441 -29.39 -25.49 5.05
CA SER A 441 -30.24 -25.40 3.87
C SER A 441 -30.10 -26.64 2.98
N LYS A 442 -31.18 -27.02 2.27
CA LYS A 442 -31.14 -28.16 1.34
C LYS A 442 -30.07 -27.99 0.25
N ASN A 443 -29.82 -26.75 -0.18
CA ASN A 443 -28.83 -26.43 -1.19
C ASN A 443 -27.39 -26.63 -0.66
N GLU A 444 -27.11 -26.22 0.57
CA GLU A 444 -25.80 -26.39 1.20
C GLU A 444 -25.52 -27.85 1.54
N LEU A 445 -26.52 -28.57 2.07
CA LEU A 445 -26.43 -30.01 2.29
C LEU A 445 -26.13 -30.76 0.99
N GLN A 446 -26.80 -30.37 -0.11
CA GLN A 446 -26.55 -30.98 -1.41
C GLN A 446 -25.17 -30.61 -1.96
N ARG A 447 -24.68 -29.39 -1.71
CA ARG A 447 -23.32 -28.97 -2.05
C ARG A 447 -22.29 -29.84 -1.32
N TYR A 448 -22.46 -30.10 -0.02
CA TYR A 448 -21.59 -30.99 0.75
C TYR A 448 -21.59 -32.40 0.19
N VAL A 449 -22.76 -32.93 -0.16
CA VAL A 449 -22.88 -34.27 -0.75
C VAL A 449 -22.22 -34.34 -2.12
N ASN A 450 -22.49 -33.37 -3.01
CA ASN A 450 -21.88 -33.33 -4.35
C ASN A 450 -20.35 -33.30 -4.26
N TRP A 451 -19.82 -32.60 -3.27
CA TRP A 451 -18.39 -32.48 -3.08
C TRP A 451 -17.77 -33.70 -2.39
N VAL A 452 -18.37 -34.18 -1.28
CA VAL A 452 -17.92 -35.39 -0.56
C VAL A 452 -18.01 -36.63 -1.42
N PHE A 453 -18.93 -36.72 -2.39
CA PHE A 453 -19.12 -37.89 -3.26
C PHE A 453 -18.81 -37.65 -4.75
N GLU A 454 -18.31 -36.46 -5.12
CA GLU A 454 -17.91 -36.08 -6.50
C GLU A 454 -18.98 -36.28 -7.58
N LEU A 455 -20.23 -36.00 -7.26
CA LEU A 455 -21.36 -36.22 -8.18
C LEU A 455 -21.29 -35.34 -9.45
N GLU A 456 -20.60 -34.18 -9.40
CA GLU A 456 -20.46 -33.24 -10.53
C GLU A 456 -19.27 -33.51 -11.46
N LYS A 457 -18.20 -34.17 -10.99
CA LYS A 457 -17.06 -34.50 -11.87
C LYS A 457 -17.41 -35.63 -12.85
N MET A 458 -18.35 -36.50 -12.48
CA MET A 458 -18.78 -37.63 -13.30
C MET A 458 -19.64 -37.25 -14.52
N SER A 459 -20.41 -36.15 -14.45
CA SER A 459 -21.19 -35.68 -15.60
C SER A 459 -20.33 -35.01 -16.67
N LEU A 460 -19.20 -34.41 -16.27
CA LEU A 460 -18.23 -33.79 -17.19
C LEU A 460 -17.31 -34.80 -17.89
N THR A 461 -17.03 -35.95 -17.26
CA THR A 461 -16.27 -37.04 -17.92
C THR A 461 -17.11 -37.78 -18.96
N LEU A 462 -18.40 -38.02 -18.68
CA LEU A 462 -19.33 -38.64 -19.65
C LEU A 462 -19.46 -37.82 -20.94
N ASN A 463 -19.57 -36.48 -20.82
CA ASN A 463 -19.68 -35.60 -21.99
C ASN A 463 -18.38 -35.47 -22.81
N LYS A 464 -17.21 -35.81 -22.25
CA LYS A 464 -15.93 -35.79 -22.99
C LYS A 464 -15.65 -37.12 -23.69
N GLU A 465 -16.05 -38.24 -23.10
CA GLU A 465 -15.88 -39.57 -23.71
C GLU A 465 -16.85 -39.84 -24.87
N GLU A 466 -18.04 -39.23 -24.85
CA GLU A 466 -18.99 -39.28 -25.99
C GLU A 466 -18.49 -38.52 -27.24
N ILE A 467 -17.54 -37.59 -27.08
CA ILE A 467 -16.97 -36.83 -28.21
C ILE A 467 -15.72 -37.52 -28.80
N SER A 468 -15.11 -38.51 -28.12
CA SER A 468 -13.84 -39.11 -28.56
C SER A 468 -13.82 -40.62 -28.82
N SER A 469 -14.94 -41.34 -28.89
CA SER A 469 -14.88 -42.78 -29.15
C SER A 469 -16.03 -43.35 -29.99
N LYS A 470 -15.89 -43.23 -31.33
CA LYS A 470 -16.24 -44.35 -32.20
C LYS A 470 -15.06 -45.30 -32.21
N THR A 471 -15.08 -46.29 -31.33
CA THR A 471 -14.59 -47.68 -31.48
C THR A 471 -14.20 -48.28 -30.13
N ASN A 472 -14.61 -49.53 -29.97
CA ASN A 472 -14.20 -50.56 -29.01
C ASN A 472 -14.98 -50.68 -27.69
N GLU A 473 -15.75 -51.77 -27.69
CA GLU A 473 -16.43 -52.45 -26.60
C GLU A 473 -15.50 -52.64 -25.40
N ASN A 474 -15.80 -51.93 -24.31
CA ASN A 474 -15.67 -52.38 -22.91
C ASN A 474 -16.32 -51.32 -21.98
N ASN A 475 -17.63 -51.15 -22.11
CA ASN A 475 -18.41 -50.25 -21.25
C ASN A 475 -18.66 -50.90 -19.87
N GLN A 476 -17.69 -50.81 -18.97
CA GLN A 476 -18.01 -50.80 -17.54
C GLN A 476 -18.64 -49.44 -17.22
N LEU A 477 -19.98 -49.41 -17.15
CA LEU A 477 -20.75 -48.28 -16.64
C LEU A 477 -20.19 -47.81 -15.29
N ILE A 478 -19.50 -46.66 -15.27
CA ILE A 478 -19.02 -46.02 -14.04
C ILE A 478 -20.26 -45.50 -13.29
N LYS A 479 -20.75 -46.29 -12.33
CA LYS A 479 -21.86 -45.88 -11.44
C LYS A 479 -21.40 -44.76 -10.50
N PRO A 480 -22.26 -43.79 -10.16
CA PRO A 480 -21.93 -42.75 -9.16
C PRO A 480 -21.45 -43.39 -7.86
N ILE A 481 -20.43 -42.82 -7.24
CA ILE A 481 -19.88 -43.31 -5.96
C ILE A 481 -20.98 -43.15 -4.90
N GLN A 482 -21.72 -44.22 -4.63
CA GLN A 482 -22.84 -44.22 -3.67
C GLN A 482 -22.38 -44.43 -2.23
N LYS A 483 -21.15 -44.92 -2.04
CA LYS A 483 -20.51 -45.17 -0.74
C LYS A 483 -19.03 -44.78 -0.83
N ARG A 484 -18.52 -44.08 0.18
CA ARG A 484 -17.13 -43.62 0.25
C ARG A 484 -16.51 -44.04 1.58
N ASN A 485 -15.20 -44.26 1.59
CA ASN A 485 -14.48 -44.61 2.82
C ASN A 485 -14.54 -43.44 3.80
N PHE A 486 -14.83 -43.74 5.06
CA PHE A 486 -14.79 -42.78 6.17
C PHE A 486 -13.53 -41.91 6.17
N GLU A 487 -12.33 -42.51 6.04
CA GLU A 487 -11.07 -41.75 6.08
C GLU A 487 -10.96 -40.76 4.91
N GLU A 488 -11.47 -41.13 3.73
CA GLU A 488 -11.48 -40.26 2.56
C GLU A 488 -12.50 -39.11 2.72
N ILE A 489 -13.62 -39.35 3.41
CA ILE A 489 -14.60 -38.32 3.74
C ILE A 489 -13.98 -37.31 4.70
N ILE A 490 -13.39 -37.76 5.81
CA ILE A 490 -12.77 -36.86 6.80
C ILE A 490 -11.64 -36.05 6.16
N LEU A 491 -10.74 -36.71 5.43
CA LEU A 491 -9.63 -36.03 4.75
C LEU A 491 -10.13 -35.01 3.73
N ARG A 492 -11.28 -35.26 3.07
CA ARG A 492 -11.91 -34.23 2.24
C ARG A 492 -12.39 -33.09 3.11
N LEU A 493 -13.25 -33.35 4.10
CA LEU A 493 -13.85 -32.34 5.01
C LEU A 493 -12.80 -31.36 5.54
N GLU A 494 -11.65 -31.88 5.97
CA GLU A 494 -10.54 -31.08 6.48
C GLU A 494 -9.93 -30.13 5.45
N ARG A 495 -9.95 -30.49 4.16
CA ARG A 495 -9.34 -29.72 3.06
C ARG A 495 -10.21 -28.62 2.45
N CYS A 496 -11.54 -28.62 2.63
CA CYS A 496 -12.42 -27.54 2.11
C CYS A 496 -12.80 -26.50 3.17
N SER A 497 -13.07 -25.27 2.74
CA SER A 497 -13.75 -24.22 3.51
C SER A 497 -15.27 -24.34 3.55
N CYS A 498 -15.82 -25.35 2.87
CA CYS A 498 -17.25 -25.52 2.64
C CYS A 498 -18.07 -25.53 3.96
N PHE A 499 -17.46 -25.99 5.06
CA PHE A 499 -18.07 -26.27 6.36
C PHE A 499 -17.97 -25.11 7.37
N MET A 500 -17.49 -23.95 6.95
CA MET A 500 -17.45 -22.77 7.82
C MET A 500 -18.79 -22.02 7.72
N HIS A 501 -19.64 -22.16 8.74
CA HIS A 501 -20.94 -21.49 8.86
C HIS A 501 -20.91 -20.32 9.84
#